data_AF-A0A0F2J946-F1
#
_entry.id   AF-A0A0F2J946-F1
#
_cell.length_a   1.000
_cell.length_b   1.000
_cell.length_c   1.000
_cell.angle_alpha   90.00
_cell.angle_beta   90.00
_cell.angle_gamma   90.00
#
_symmetry.space_group_name_H-M   'P 1'
#
loop_
_entity.id
_entity.type
_entity.pdbx_description
1 polymer ?
#
loop_
_entity_poly.entity_id
_entity_poly.type
_entity_poly.pdbx_seq_one_letter_code
_entity_poly.pdbx_strand_id
1 'polypeptide(L)'
;METYSVKVGTEGEIILPCELRKLFGLVAEDTLDLCVDSEGKVFVRTAERSVQPLSDFFEDLIINDLLAKGCMGDCLKNNLLERKLKLSAVLDRLSEDAYRAHRNGQSIRCWDNQTVASLGINNKDNHSIYKVMLTTRCVHDLAILKKEELREIPSVFKCLEQDPYGHKRLRGPHYETFRISFRSGSQEYRVIYTVFAPENLIVVTMIGVRKAIYERLKKSVSF
;
A
#
# COMPACT_ATOMS: atom_id res chain seq x y z
N MET A 1 -4.25 -29.50 -15.35
CA MET A 1 -3.71 -29.51 -13.97
C MET A 1 -2.26 -29.94 -14.09
N GLU A 2 -1.33 -29.05 -13.78
CA GLU A 2 0.09 -29.35 -13.84
C GLU A 2 0.56 -29.87 -12.48
N THR A 3 1.37 -30.92 -12.49
CA THR A 3 1.91 -31.54 -11.26
C THR A 3 3.41 -31.27 -11.21
N TYR A 4 3.87 -30.73 -10.09
CA TYR A 4 5.27 -30.42 -9.87
C TYR A 4 5.80 -31.26 -8.72
N SER A 5 6.96 -31.88 -8.91
CA SER A 5 7.63 -32.64 -7.86
C SER A 5 8.51 -31.71 -7.03
N VAL A 6 8.29 -31.68 -5.72
CA VAL A 6 9.08 -30.94 -4.73
C VAL A 6 9.88 -31.92 -3.88
N LYS A 7 11.09 -31.54 -3.49
CA LYS A 7 11.95 -32.34 -2.60
C LYS A 7 12.05 -31.68 -1.24
N VAL A 8 12.11 -32.50 -0.19
CA VAL A 8 12.50 -32.05 1.15
C VAL A 8 14.01 -32.28 1.27
N GLY A 9 14.75 -31.22 1.58
CA GLY A 9 16.18 -31.23 1.81
C GLY A 9 16.54 -31.83 3.17
N THR A 10 17.84 -31.79 3.48
CA THR A 10 18.40 -32.49 4.64
C THR A 10 18.11 -31.81 5.97
N GLU A 11 17.79 -30.52 5.96
CA GLU A 11 17.46 -29.72 7.14
C GLU A 11 15.95 -29.45 7.25
N GLY A 12 15.14 -30.12 6.42
CA GLY A 12 13.68 -29.95 6.36
C GLY A 12 13.23 -28.81 5.44
N GLU A 13 14.14 -28.18 4.70
CA GLU A 13 13.83 -27.16 3.71
C GLU A 13 13.11 -27.76 2.49
N ILE A 14 12.17 -27.03 1.91
CA ILE A 14 11.50 -27.47 0.68
C ILE A 14 12.21 -26.88 -0.53
N ILE A 15 12.80 -27.75 -1.35
CA ILE A 15 13.50 -27.37 -2.57
C ILE A 15 12.50 -27.31 -3.72
N LEU A 16 12.17 -26.09 -4.13
CA LEU A 16 11.25 -25.82 -5.23
C LEU A 16 11.98 -25.87 -6.59
N PRO A 17 11.43 -26.58 -7.59
CA PRO A 17 11.92 -26.54 -8.97
C PRO A 17 12.03 -25.10 -9.48
N CYS A 18 12.97 -24.83 -10.40
CA CYS A 18 13.17 -23.50 -10.99
C CYS A 18 11.90 -22.97 -11.66
N GLU A 19 11.15 -23.87 -12.29
CA GLU A 19 9.87 -23.59 -12.96
C GLU A 19 8.83 -23.12 -11.95
N LEU A 20 8.73 -23.81 -10.81
CA LEU A 20 7.80 -23.47 -9.73
C LEU A 20 8.20 -22.16 -9.04
N ARG A 21 9.51 -21.93 -8.83
CA ARG A 21 10.03 -20.67 -8.29
C ARG A 21 9.71 -19.50 -9.21
N LYS A 22 9.88 -19.65 -10.52
CA LYS A 22 9.50 -18.62 -11.51
C LYS A 22 7.99 -18.41 -11.55
N LEU A 23 7.20 -19.48 -11.51
CA LEU A 23 5.74 -19.43 -11.51
C LEU A 23 5.20 -18.65 -10.29
N PHE A 24 5.81 -18.87 -9.13
CA PHE A 24 5.45 -18.18 -7.88
C PHE A 24 6.21 -16.86 -7.66
N GLY A 25 7.18 -16.53 -8.50
CA GLY A 25 8.01 -15.34 -8.37
C GLY A 25 8.88 -15.32 -7.10
N LEU A 26 9.35 -16.48 -6.64
CA LEU A 26 10.09 -16.63 -5.38
C LEU A 26 11.58 -16.36 -5.57
N VAL A 27 12.15 -15.61 -4.62
CA VAL A 27 13.60 -15.38 -4.49
C VAL A 27 14.16 -16.11 -3.26
N ALA A 28 15.49 -16.12 -3.11
CA ALA A 28 16.12 -16.70 -1.92
C ALA A 28 15.61 -16.01 -0.64
N GLU A 29 15.44 -16.77 0.44
CA GLU A 29 14.88 -16.33 1.73
C GLU A 29 13.37 -16.00 1.75
N ASP A 30 12.64 -16.15 0.64
CA ASP A 30 11.18 -16.03 0.66
C ASP A 30 10.52 -17.14 1.49
N THR A 31 9.54 -16.76 2.30
CA THR A 31 8.78 -17.70 3.13
C THR A 31 7.45 -18.08 2.47
N LEU A 32 7.09 -19.37 2.54
CA LEU A 32 5.81 -19.90 2.08
C LEU A 32 5.02 -20.47 3.27
N ASP A 33 3.72 -20.19 3.31
CA ASP A 33 2.79 -20.87 4.19
C ASP A 33 2.25 -22.11 3.47
N LEU A 34 2.29 -23.25 4.14
CA LEU A 34 1.58 -24.47 3.74
C LEU A 34 0.30 -24.57 4.58
N CYS A 35 -0.85 -24.41 3.93
CA CYS A 35 -2.15 -24.58 4.57
C CYS A 35 -2.73 -25.92 4.17
N VAL A 36 -3.19 -26.71 5.14
CA VAL A 36 -3.90 -27.96 4.88
C VAL A 36 -5.36 -27.75 5.24
N ASP A 37 -6.27 -27.99 4.29
CA ASP A 37 -7.71 -27.90 4.58
C ASP A 37 -8.25 -29.15 5.29
N SER A 38 -9.54 -29.12 5.62
CA SER A 38 -10.24 -30.24 6.26
C SER A 38 -10.34 -31.50 5.40
N GLU A 39 -10.03 -31.42 4.10
CA GLU A 39 -10.01 -32.55 3.16
C GLU A 39 -8.58 -33.09 2.95
N GLY A 40 -7.57 -32.52 3.61
CA GLY A 40 -6.16 -32.90 3.46
C GLY A 40 -5.49 -32.32 2.23
N LYS A 41 -6.10 -31.35 1.54
CA LYS A 41 -5.48 -30.66 0.40
C LYS A 41 -4.47 -29.65 0.91
N VAL A 42 -3.26 -29.70 0.37
CA VAL A 42 -2.19 -28.75 0.68
C VAL A 42 -2.27 -27.57 -0.29
N PHE A 43 -2.47 -26.38 0.25
CA PHE A 43 -2.38 -25.11 -0.44
C PHE A 43 -1.08 -24.44 -0.07
N VAL A 44 -0.33 -24.03 -1.08
CA VAL A 44 0.87 -23.22 -0.90
C VAL A 44 0.46 -21.77 -1.16
N ARG A 45 0.67 -20.91 -0.18
CA ARG A 45 0.55 -19.45 -0.36
C ARG A 45 1.84 -18.80 0.11
N THR A 46 2.16 -17.64 -0.44
CA THR A 46 3.26 -16.84 0.08
C THR A 46 2.95 -16.40 1.52
N ALA A 47 3.90 -16.59 2.44
CA ALA A 47 3.74 -16.13 3.81
C ALA A 47 3.54 -14.61 3.83
N GLU A 48 2.92 -14.07 4.87
CA GLU A 48 2.60 -12.64 4.96
C GLU A 48 3.82 -11.69 4.83
N ARG A 49 5.03 -12.25 4.93
CA ARG A 49 6.32 -11.55 4.87
C ARG A 49 7.02 -11.60 3.51
N SER A 50 6.48 -12.27 2.48
CA SER A 50 7.10 -12.25 1.15
C SER A 50 6.72 -11.00 0.35
N VAL A 51 7.71 -10.42 -0.32
CA VAL A 51 7.72 -9.08 -0.93
C VAL A 51 6.98 -9.11 -2.28
N GLN A 52 5.66 -9.31 -2.25
CA GLN A 52 4.84 -9.18 -3.46
C GLN A 52 4.46 -7.72 -3.77
N PRO A 53 4.37 -7.35 -5.05
CA PRO A 53 3.96 -6.03 -5.46
C PRO A 53 2.47 -5.77 -5.19
N LEU A 54 2.17 -4.66 -4.51
CA LEU A 54 0.85 -4.06 -4.30
C LEU A 54 -0.24 -5.10 -4.01
N SER A 55 -0.33 -5.54 -2.75
CA SER A 55 -1.45 -6.34 -2.20
C SER A 55 -2.75 -5.89 -2.85
N ASP A 56 -3.40 -6.73 -3.67
CA ASP A 56 -4.69 -6.70 -4.42
C ASP A 56 -5.50 -5.39 -4.51
N PHE A 57 -4.89 -4.25 -4.25
CA PHE A 57 -5.57 -3.02 -3.89
C PHE A 57 -6.05 -2.31 -5.12
N PHE A 58 -5.35 -2.50 -6.24
CA PHE A 58 -5.75 -1.99 -7.53
C PHE A 58 -5.95 -3.12 -8.53
N GLU A 59 -6.00 -4.37 -8.10
CA GLU A 59 -5.99 -5.51 -9.01
C GLU A 59 -7.16 -5.50 -9.98
N ASP A 60 -8.39 -5.34 -9.49
CA ASP A 60 -9.59 -5.15 -10.31
C ASP A 60 -9.46 -3.98 -11.28
N LEU A 61 -8.91 -2.84 -10.86
CA LEU A 61 -8.71 -1.68 -11.73
C LEU A 61 -7.67 -1.95 -12.82
N ILE A 62 -6.57 -2.65 -12.48
CA ILE A 62 -5.55 -3.07 -13.43
C ILE A 62 -6.13 -4.08 -14.42
N ILE A 63 -6.88 -5.09 -13.94
CA ILE A 63 -7.52 -6.09 -14.78
C ILE A 63 -8.47 -5.42 -15.76
N ASN A 64 -9.35 -4.52 -15.28
CA ASN A 64 -10.28 -3.79 -16.15
C ASN A 64 -9.54 -2.98 -17.23
N ASP A 65 -8.45 -2.31 -16.88
CA ASP A 65 -7.61 -1.56 -17.83
C ASP A 65 -6.93 -2.47 -18.87
N LEU A 66 -6.50 -3.67 -18.47
CA LEU A 66 -5.85 -4.63 -19.36
C LEU A 66 -6.87 -5.31 -20.28
N LEU A 67 -8.03 -5.67 -19.77
CA LEU A 67 -9.15 -6.20 -20.56
C LEU A 67 -9.63 -5.18 -21.59
N ALA A 68 -9.73 -3.90 -21.22
CA ALA A 68 -10.06 -2.82 -22.15
C ALA A 68 -9.02 -2.64 -23.28
N LYS A 69 -7.79 -3.13 -23.08
CA LYS A 69 -6.71 -3.18 -24.09
C LYS A 69 -6.65 -4.50 -24.85
N GLY A 70 -7.61 -5.41 -24.64
CA GLY A 70 -7.67 -6.72 -25.29
C GLY A 70 -6.68 -7.75 -24.73
N CYS A 71 -6.08 -7.53 -23.56
CA CYS A 71 -5.19 -8.52 -22.93
C CYS A 71 -6.01 -9.69 -22.36
N MET A 72 -5.69 -10.93 -22.76
CA MET A 72 -6.38 -12.14 -22.30
C MET A 72 -5.38 -13.26 -21.96
N GLY A 73 -5.82 -14.29 -21.23
CA GLY A 73 -5.00 -15.48 -20.94
C GLY A 73 -3.67 -15.15 -20.25
N ASP A 74 -2.58 -15.73 -20.74
CA ASP A 74 -1.24 -15.51 -20.16
C ASP A 74 -0.71 -14.09 -20.39
N CYS A 75 -1.15 -13.42 -21.47
CA CYS A 75 -0.86 -12.00 -21.70
C CYS A 75 -1.43 -11.13 -20.56
N LEU A 76 -2.66 -11.42 -20.10
CA LEU A 76 -3.28 -10.71 -18.98
C LEU A 76 -2.49 -10.92 -17.68
N LYS A 77 -2.10 -12.17 -17.37
CA LYS A 77 -1.34 -12.50 -16.15
C LYS A 77 0.01 -11.78 -16.12
N ASN A 78 0.77 -11.82 -17.21
CA ASN A 78 2.09 -11.19 -17.29
C ASN A 78 1.98 -9.67 -17.18
N ASN A 79 1.05 -9.05 -17.90
CA ASN A 79 0.84 -7.60 -17.83
C ASN A 79 0.29 -7.16 -16.47
N LEU A 80 -0.53 -7.97 -15.80
CA LEU A 80 -1.01 -7.69 -14.44
C LEU A 80 0.15 -7.61 -13.46
N LEU A 81 1.03 -8.60 -13.46
CA LEU A 81 2.22 -8.61 -12.61
C LEU A 81 3.12 -7.41 -12.89
N GLU A 82 3.40 -7.12 -14.16
CA GLU A 82 4.20 -5.97 -14.57
C GLU A 82 3.60 -4.65 -14.06
N ARG A 83 2.28 -4.48 -14.17
CA ARG A 83 1.58 -3.29 -13.68
C ARG A 83 1.62 -3.18 -12.15
N LYS A 84 1.43 -4.28 -11.42
CA LYS A 84 1.57 -4.31 -9.95
C LYS A 84 2.98 -3.89 -9.53
N LEU A 85 4.02 -4.41 -10.19
CA LEU A 85 5.42 -4.05 -9.93
C LEU A 85 5.68 -2.56 -10.17
N LYS A 86 5.26 -2.03 -11.33
CA LYS A 86 5.44 -0.61 -11.66
C LYS A 86 4.76 0.32 -10.67
N LEU A 87 3.53 0.00 -10.26
CA LEU A 87 2.83 0.80 -9.26
C LEU A 87 3.50 0.72 -7.88
N SER A 88 4.07 -0.43 -7.51
CA SER A 88 4.78 -0.59 -6.24
C SER A 88 6.05 0.25 -6.22
N ALA A 89 6.82 0.25 -7.32
CA ALA A 89 8.00 1.11 -7.47
C ALA A 89 7.64 2.60 -7.40
N VAL A 90 6.48 3.00 -7.94
CA VAL A 90 5.98 4.38 -7.79
C VAL A 90 5.67 4.70 -6.33
N LEU A 91 5.00 3.81 -5.59
CA LEU A 91 4.72 4.03 -4.16
C LEU A 91 6.00 4.16 -3.33
N ASP A 92 7.01 3.35 -3.62
CA ASP A 92 8.31 3.45 -2.96
C ASP A 92 9.01 4.76 -3.28
N ARG A 93 9.05 5.17 -4.55
CA ARG A 93 9.57 6.49 -4.93
C ARG A 93 8.84 7.62 -4.21
N LEU A 94 7.51 7.54 -4.13
CA LEU A 94 6.72 8.55 -3.42
C LEU A 94 7.02 8.57 -1.91
N SER A 95 7.30 7.42 -1.31
CA SER A 95 7.69 7.32 0.08
C SER A 95 9.06 7.95 0.33
N GLU A 96 10.04 7.65 -0.52
CA GLU A 96 11.37 8.25 -0.47
C GLU A 96 11.32 9.78 -0.69
N ASP A 97 10.59 10.24 -1.71
CA ASP A 97 10.41 11.67 -1.98
C ASP A 97 9.73 12.38 -0.80
N ALA A 98 8.74 11.72 -0.17
CA ALA A 98 8.04 12.25 0.99
C ALA A 98 8.96 12.36 2.22
N TYR A 99 9.82 11.36 2.44
CA TYR A 99 10.84 11.39 3.49
C TYR A 99 11.86 12.51 3.26
N ARG A 100 12.38 12.66 2.02
CA ARG A 100 13.29 13.75 1.65
C ARG A 100 12.64 15.11 1.84
N ALA A 101 11.39 15.27 1.41
CA ALA A 101 10.63 16.50 1.63
C ALA A 101 10.52 16.83 3.12
N HIS A 102 10.27 15.83 3.98
CA HIS A 102 10.26 16.03 5.42
C HIS A 102 11.62 16.52 5.96
N ARG A 103 12.71 15.84 5.60
CA ARG A 103 14.07 16.19 6.00
C ARG A 103 14.48 17.60 5.56
N ASN A 104 13.93 18.07 4.45
CA ASN A 104 14.16 19.42 3.91
C ASN A 104 13.18 20.48 4.45
N GLY A 105 12.32 20.15 5.41
CA GLY A 105 11.33 21.10 5.96
C GLY A 105 10.18 21.44 5.01
N GLN A 106 9.96 20.64 3.96
CA GLN A 106 8.91 20.84 2.94
C GLN A 106 7.63 20.03 3.23
N SER A 107 7.51 19.49 4.45
CA SER A 107 6.33 18.79 4.94
C SER A 107 5.61 19.60 6.00
N ILE A 108 4.28 19.52 6.04
CA ILE A 108 3.45 20.27 7.00
C ILE A 108 2.89 19.28 8.02
N ARG A 109 2.91 19.59 9.32
CA ARG A 109 2.23 18.75 10.32
C ARG A 109 0.74 18.73 10.03
N CYS A 110 0.10 17.58 10.21
CA CYS A 110 -1.32 17.43 9.86
C CYS A 110 -2.24 18.45 10.56
N TRP A 111 -1.96 18.79 11.83
CA TRP A 111 -2.72 19.77 12.62
C TRP A 111 -2.41 21.23 12.30
N ASP A 112 -1.23 21.52 11.73
CA ASP A 112 -0.83 22.87 11.32
C ASP A 112 -1.41 23.23 9.94
N ASN A 113 -2.01 22.26 9.25
CA ASN A 113 -2.61 22.47 7.94
C ASN A 113 -3.89 23.32 8.05
N GLN A 114 -3.98 24.39 7.26
CA GLN A 114 -5.11 25.32 7.29
C GLN A 114 -6.47 24.67 7.01
N THR A 115 -6.54 23.68 6.12
CA THR A 115 -7.78 22.96 5.80
C THR A 115 -8.28 22.18 7.02
N VAL A 116 -7.38 21.54 7.76
CA VAL A 116 -7.70 20.82 9.00
C VAL A 116 -8.01 21.79 10.13
N ALA A 117 -7.20 22.85 10.29
CA ALA A 117 -7.39 23.88 11.31
C ALA A 117 -8.74 24.60 11.16
N SER A 118 -9.22 24.80 9.93
CA SER A 118 -10.53 25.41 9.65
C SER A 118 -11.72 24.60 10.18
N LEU A 119 -11.53 23.33 10.53
CA LEU A 119 -12.55 22.47 11.15
C LEU A 119 -12.71 22.75 12.66
N GLY A 120 -11.90 23.62 13.24
CA GLY A 120 -11.98 24.00 14.66
C GLY A 120 -11.53 22.90 15.62
N ILE A 121 -10.88 21.85 15.12
CA ILE A 121 -10.42 20.72 15.92
C ILE A 121 -8.99 21.01 16.39
N ASN A 122 -8.88 21.39 17.66
CA ASN A 122 -7.61 21.61 18.32
C ASN A 122 -7.13 20.29 18.92
N ASN A 123 -6.11 19.67 18.34
CA ASN A 123 -5.42 18.56 19.00
C ASN A 123 -4.37 19.14 19.95
N LYS A 124 -4.76 19.40 21.19
CA LYS A 124 -3.87 19.86 22.27
C LYS A 124 -3.19 18.70 23.02
N ASP A 125 -3.50 17.46 22.66
CA ASP A 125 -2.99 16.27 23.33
C ASP A 125 -1.60 15.91 22.81
N ASN A 126 -0.57 16.45 23.46
CA ASN A 126 0.86 16.25 23.18
C ASN A 126 1.41 14.84 23.51
N HIS A 127 0.56 13.81 23.53
CA HIS A 127 0.94 12.44 23.91
C HIS A 127 1.00 11.45 22.74
N SER A 128 1.00 11.93 21.49
CA SER A 128 1.17 11.07 20.33
C SER A 128 2.60 10.54 20.21
N ILE A 129 2.73 9.23 19.99
CA ILE A 129 4.02 8.56 19.80
C ILE A 129 4.60 8.95 18.44
N TYR A 130 3.75 8.98 17.41
CA TYR A 130 4.14 9.31 16.04
C TYR A 130 3.75 10.74 15.64
N LYS A 131 4.63 11.38 14.86
CA LYS A 131 4.36 12.66 14.18
C LYS A 131 3.78 12.40 12.80
N VAL A 132 2.56 12.86 12.54
CA VAL A 132 1.93 12.76 11.22
C VAL A 132 2.21 14.01 10.39
N MET A 133 2.93 13.82 9.28
CA MET A 133 3.33 14.86 8.34
C MET A 133 2.60 14.68 7.01
N LEU A 134 2.27 15.79 6.36
CA LEU A 134 1.63 15.85 5.06
C LEU A 134 2.63 16.34 4.02
N THR A 135 2.68 15.66 2.88
CA THR A 135 3.34 16.20 1.68
C THR A 135 2.53 17.35 1.10
N THR A 136 3.16 18.22 0.29
CA THR A 136 2.47 19.27 -0.47
C THR A 136 1.35 18.71 -1.33
N ARG A 137 1.57 17.54 -1.95
CA ARG A 137 0.55 16.80 -2.70
C ARG A 137 -0.64 16.43 -1.82
N CYS A 138 -0.40 15.93 -0.61
CA CYS A 138 -1.47 15.60 0.33
C CYS A 138 -2.24 16.84 0.78
N VAL A 139 -1.58 18.00 0.92
CA VAL A 139 -2.28 19.26 1.21
C VAL A 139 -3.25 19.63 0.08
N HIS A 140 -2.83 19.46 -1.18
CA HIS A 140 -3.74 19.64 -2.32
C HIS A 140 -4.89 18.63 -2.31
N ASP A 141 -4.63 17.37 -1.93
CA ASP A 141 -5.67 16.36 -1.80
C ASP A 141 -6.72 16.75 -0.76
N LEU A 142 -6.31 17.30 0.38
CA LEU A 142 -7.25 17.81 1.39
C LEU A 142 -8.04 19.01 0.89
N ALA A 143 -7.40 19.94 0.18
CA ALA A 143 -8.04 21.17 -0.28
C ALA A 143 -9.19 20.93 -1.29
N ILE A 144 -9.16 19.81 -2.02
CA ILE A 144 -10.21 19.46 -2.98
C ILE A 144 -11.37 18.65 -2.36
N LEU A 145 -11.22 18.18 -1.12
CA LEU A 145 -12.28 17.46 -0.42
C LEU A 145 -13.39 18.42 -0.01
N LYS A 146 -14.64 17.94 -0.07
CA LYS A 146 -15.79 18.69 0.43
C LYS A 146 -15.76 18.75 1.96
N LYS A 147 -16.48 19.71 2.53
CA LYS A 147 -16.54 19.92 3.98
C LYS A 147 -17.01 18.66 4.72
N GLU A 148 -17.94 17.90 4.15
CA GLU A 148 -18.46 16.65 4.72
C GLU A 148 -17.41 15.54 4.72
N GLU A 149 -16.54 15.51 3.72
CA GLU A 149 -15.45 14.54 3.57
C GLU A 149 -14.32 14.86 4.54
N LEU A 150 -14.05 16.15 4.75
CA LEU A 150 -13.04 16.64 5.68
C LEU A 150 -13.34 16.34 7.16
N ARG A 151 -14.61 16.15 7.54
CA ARG A 151 -15.00 15.87 8.94
C ARG A 151 -14.37 14.60 9.52
N GLU A 152 -14.10 13.61 8.67
CA GLU A 152 -13.53 12.33 9.06
C GLU A 152 -11.99 12.35 9.12
N ILE A 153 -11.33 13.33 8.49
CA ILE A 153 -9.87 13.39 8.42
C ILE A 153 -9.19 13.52 9.80
N PRO A 154 -9.68 14.35 10.73
CA PRO A 154 -9.10 14.46 12.07
C PRO A 154 -9.09 13.14 12.84
N SER A 155 -10.16 12.35 12.77
CA SER A 155 -10.21 11.04 13.45
C SER A 155 -9.19 10.08 12.82
N VAL A 156 -9.06 10.09 11.50
CA VAL A 156 -8.03 9.33 10.78
C VAL A 156 -6.62 9.71 11.25
N PHE A 157 -6.28 11.00 11.32
CA PHE A 157 -4.95 11.42 11.79
C PHE A 157 -4.68 11.05 13.24
N LYS A 158 -5.68 11.17 14.12
CA LYS A 158 -5.55 10.73 15.51
C LYS A 158 -5.30 9.22 15.61
N CYS A 159 -5.97 8.41 14.80
CA CYS A 159 -5.69 6.97 14.74
C CYS A 159 -4.25 6.69 14.30
N LEU A 160 -3.76 7.38 13.26
CA LEU A 160 -2.39 7.22 12.78
C LEU A 160 -1.35 7.59 13.84
N GLU A 161 -1.58 8.64 14.61
CA GLU A 161 -0.70 9.06 15.71
C GLU A 161 -0.57 8.03 16.84
N GLN A 162 -1.60 7.19 17.02
CA GLN A 162 -1.71 6.21 18.10
C GLN A 162 -1.24 4.81 17.68
N ASP A 163 -1.72 4.32 16.53
CA ASP A 163 -1.39 2.99 16.01
C ASP A 163 -1.31 3.03 14.47
N PRO A 164 -0.13 3.34 13.90
CA PRO A 164 0.06 3.35 12.46
C PRO A 164 0.17 1.95 11.83
N TYR A 165 0.25 0.88 12.62
CA TYR A 165 0.41 -0.49 12.10
C TYR A 165 -0.90 -1.26 12.06
N GLY A 166 -1.94 -0.80 12.77
CA GLY A 166 -3.27 -1.42 12.81
C GLY A 166 -4.08 -1.36 11.50
N HIS A 167 -3.47 -0.95 10.39
CA HIS A 167 -4.12 -0.75 9.11
C HIS A 167 -3.55 -1.64 8.00
N LYS A 168 -4.25 -1.74 6.85
CA LYS A 168 -3.83 -2.68 5.81
C LYS A 168 -2.55 -2.20 5.13
N ARG A 169 -1.48 -2.99 5.21
CA ARG A 169 -0.22 -2.73 4.50
C ARG A 169 -0.41 -2.81 2.99
N LEU A 170 0.11 -1.81 2.26
CA LEU A 170 0.32 -1.87 0.82
C LEU A 170 1.70 -2.48 0.60
N ARG A 171 1.74 -3.76 0.21
CA ARG A 171 3.02 -4.45 -0.01
C ARG A 171 3.79 -3.79 -1.17
N GLY A 172 5.09 -3.60 -0.97
CA GLY A 172 6.02 -2.95 -1.88
C GLY A 172 7.46 -3.27 -1.42
N PRO A 173 8.47 -3.11 -2.29
CA PRO A 173 9.80 -3.63 -2.02
C PRO A 173 10.58 -2.91 -0.92
N HIS A 174 10.36 -1.60 -0.69
CA HIS A 174 11.27 -0.83 0.14
C HIS A 174 10.65 -0.18 1.38
N TYR A 175 9.43 0.39 1.29
CA TYR A 175 8.88 1.18 2.39
C TYR A 175 7.69 0.51 3.08
N GLU A 176 7.55 0.77 4.39
CA GLU A 176 6.38 0.37 5.18
C GLU A 176 5.18 1.27 4.85
N THR A 177 4.59 1.04 3.68
CA THR A 177 3.43 1.79 3.18
C THR A 177 2.13 1.10 3.60
N PHE A 178 1.15 1.87 4.06
CA PHE A 178 -0.14 1.39 4.53
C PHE A 178 -1.28 2.18 3.92
N ARG A 179 -2.49 1.64 4.08
CA ARG A 179 -3.74 2.33 3.77
C ARG A 179 -4.70 2.25 4.95
N ILE A 180 -5.35 3.37 5.24
CA ILE A 180 -6.56 3.41 6.07
C ILE A 180 -7.76 3.79 5.20
N SER A 181 -8.89 3.14 5.46
CA SER A 181 -10.16 3.38 4.80
C SER A 181 -11.08 4.17 5.73
N PHE A 182 -11.77 5.17 5.20
CA PHE A 182 -12.85 5.85 5.90
C PHE A 182 -14.01 6.11 4.94
N ARG A 183 -15.22 6.23 5.48
CA ARG A 183 -16.43 6.53 4.70
C ARG A 183 -16.89 7.94 4.99
N SER A 184 -17.27 8.67 3.94
CA SER A 184 -18.01 9.92 4.07
C SER A 184 -19.23 9.84 3.15
N GLY A 185 -20.43 9.83 3.75
CA GLY A 185 -21.68 9.58 3.04
C GLY A 185 -21.69 8.21 2.36
N SER A 186 -21.97 8.19 1.05
CA SER A 186 -21.98 6.97 0.21
C SER A 186 -20.61 6.61 -0.36
N GLN A 187 -19.59 7.45 -0.17
CA GLN A 187 -18.29 7.29 -0.81
C GLN A 187 -17.23 6.78 0.16
N GLU A 188 -16.41 5.85 -0.31
CA GLU A 188 -15.26 5.34 0.42
C GLU A 188 -13.98 6.05 -0.01
N TYR A 189 -13.25 6.57 0.97
CA TYR A 189 -11.98 7.26 0.82
C TYR A 189 -10.84 6.43 1.41
N ARG A 190 -9.62 6.79 1.00
CA ARG A 190 -8.39 6.14 1.42
C ARG A 190 -7.35 7.19 1.75
N VAL A 191 -6.59 6.93 2.80
CA VAL A 191 -5.35 7.64 3.10
C VAL A 191 -4.22 6.64 2.92
N ILE A 192 -3.25 6.96 2.06
CA ILE A 192 -2.00 6.22 1.89
C ILE A 192 -0.90 6.95 2.64
N TYR A 193 -0.17 6.23 3.45
CA TYR A 193 0.90 6.78 4.27
C TYR A 193 2.04 5.78 4.44
N THR A 194 3.21 6.29 4.82
CA THR A 194 4.41 5.51 5.06
C THR A 194 4.88 5.75 6.49
N VAL A 195 5.27 4.66 7.17
CA VAL A 195 5.81 4.72 8.53
C VAL A 195 7.34 4.68 8.47
N PHE A 196 7.97 5.67 9.09
CA PHE A 196 9.41 5.75 9.31
C PHE A 196 9.68 5.54 10.79
N ALA A 197 9.63 4.28 11.20
CA ALA A 197 9.69 3.85 12.60
C ALA A 197 10.87 4.45 13.40
N PRO A 198 12.12 4.50 12.86
CA PRO A 198 13.26 5.05 13.61
C PRO A 198 13.11 6.51 14.04
N GLU A 199 12.23 7.27 13.37
CA GLU A 199 11.99 8.69 13.63
C GLU A 199 10.64 8.97 14.29
N ASN A 200 9.87 7.92 14.62
CA ASN A 200 8.48 8.04 15.01
C ASN A 200 7.70 8.96 14.07
N LEU A 201 7.91 8.78 12.77
CA LEU A 201 7.39 9.66 11.73
C LEU A 201 6.42 8.89 10.85
N ILE A 202 5.30 9.52 10.52
CA ILE A 202 4.35 9.06 9.52
C ILE A 202 4.27 10.15 8.46
N VAL A 203 4.43 9.78 7.20
CA VAL A 203 4.22 10.73 6.10
C VAL A 203 3.06 10.28 5.23
N VAL A 204 2.02 11.11 5.16
CA VAL A 204 0.85 10.90 4.32
C VAL A 204 1.15 11.36 2.89
N THR A 205 1.04 10.43 1.95
CA THR A 205 1.43 10.65 0.56
C THR A 205 0.23 10.94 -0.34
N MET A 206 -0.94 10.35 -0.06
CA MET A 206 -2.14 10.53 -0.89
C MET A 206 -3.43 10.40 -0.06
N ILE A 207 -4.43 11.23 -0.39
CA ILE A 207 -5.79 11.12 0.13
C ILE A 207 -6.78 11.16 -1.03
N GLY A 208 -7.78 10.29 -1.01
CA GLY A 208 -8.87 10.36 -1.99
C GLY A 208 -9.60 9.04 -2.20
N VAL A 209 -10.50 9.04 -3.19
CA VAL A 209 -11.20 7.82 -3.61
C VAL A 209 -10.24 6.86 -4.32
N ARG A 210 -10.47 5.55 -4.13
CA ARG A 210 -9.59 4.48 -4.64
C ARG A 210 -9.26 4.61 -6.14
N LYS A 211 -10.26 4.92 -6.98
CA LYS A 211 -10.06 5.09 -8.42
C LYS A 211 -9.19 6.30 -8.76
N ALA A 212 -9.37 7.43 -8.07
CA ALA A 212 -8.58 8.65 -8.31
C ALA A 212 -7.10 8.45 -7.92
N ILE A 213 -6.86 7.75 -6.81
CA ILE A 213 -5.51 7.35 -6.39
C ILE A 213 -4.86 6.46 -7.46
N TYR A 214 -5.58 5.43 -7.93
CA TYR A 214 -5.10 4.54 -8.99
C TYR A 214 -4.69 5.30 -10.25
N GLU A 215 -5.58 6.14 -10.79
CA GLU A 215 -5.30 6.91 -12.01
C GLU A 215 -4.08 7.82 -11.85
N ARG A 216 -3.88 8.39 -10.66
CA ARG A 216 -2.70 9.23 -10.38
C ARG A 216 -1.42 8.40 -10.35
N LEU A 217 -1.41 7.26 -9.67
CA LEU A 217 -0.26 6.36 -9.63
C LEU A 217 0.08 5.84 -11.04
N LYS A 218 -0.94 5.47 -11.81
CA LYS A 218 -0.81 5.04 -13.21
C LYS A 218 -0.16 6.11 -14.10
N LYS A 219 -0.52 7.39 -13.95
CA LYS A 219 0.14 8.49 -14.67
C LYS A 219 1.62 8.62 -14.33
N SER A 220 2.00 8.33 -13.09
CA SER A 220 3.40 8.37 -12.63
C SER A 220 4.25 7.19 -13.09
N VAL A 221 3.65 6.17 -13.71
CA VAL A 221 4.31 5.01 -14.34
C VAL A 221 4.67 5.27 -15.81
N SER A 222 4.02 6.23 -16.47
CA SER A 222 4.17 6.48 -17.92
C SER A 222 5.33 7.43 -18.28
N PHE A 223 6.33 7.57 -17.41
CA PHE A 223 7.55 8.34 -17.65
C PHE A 223 8.74 7.41 -17.85
#